data_AF-D5A8Q2-F1
#
_entry.id   AF-D5A8Q2-F1
#
_cell.length_a   1.000
_cell.length_b   1.000
_cell.length_c   1.000
_cell.angle_alpha   90.00
_cell.angle_beta   90.00
_cell.angle_gamma   90.00
#
_symmetry.space_group_name_H-M   'P 1'
#
loop_
_entity.id
_entity.type
_entity.pdbx_description
1 polymer ?
#
loop_
_entity_poly.entity_id
_entity_poly.type
_entity_poly.pdbx_seq_one_letter_code
_entity_poly.pdbx_strand_id
1 'polypeptide(L)' 'MGAQLRRLLELEAPGPVRYLMGAIIMMVGVVLPVGYMMFRNKRVPTSSVYSKQT' A
#
# COMPACT_ATOMS: atom_id res chain seq x y z
N MET A 1 -28.57 -2.82 -34.26
CA MET A 1 -27.65 -1.86 -33.62
C MET A 1 -27.50 -2.22 -32.14
N GLY A 2 -26.54 -3.08 -31.77
CA GLY A 2 -26.39 -3.53 -30.37
C GLY A 2 -25.03 -4.14 -30.01
N ALA A 3 -24.23 -4.51 -31.00
CA ALA A 3 -22.91 -5.13 -30.79
C ALA A 3 -21.79 -4.15 -30.40
N GLN A 4 -21.99 -2.83 -30.60
CA GLN A 4 -20.94 -1.84 -30.32
C GLN A 4 -20.83 -1.48 -28.83
N LEU A 5 -21.96 -1.46 -28.11
CA LEU A 5 -21.98 -1.12 -26.68
C LEU A 5 -21.28 -2.18 -25.80
N ARG A 6 -21.42 -3.47 -26.16
CA ARG A 6 -20.75 -4.57 -25.44
C ARG A 6 -19.22 -4.52 -25.57
N ARG A 7 -18.70 -4.15 -26.75
CA ARG A 7 -17.25 -3.93 -26.94
C ARG A 7 -16.72 -2.78 -26.08
N LEU A 8 -17.46 -1.68 -25.96
CA LEU A 8 -17.05 -0.55 -25.10
C LEU A 8 -17.05 -0.91 -23.61
N LEU A 9 -17.99 -1.76 -23.17
CA LEU A 9 -18.05 -2.26 -21.79
C LEU A 9 -16.99 -3.33 -21.45
N GLU A 10 -16.53 -4.10 -22.44
CA GLU A 10 -15.47 -5.12 -22.27
C GLU A 10 -14.04 -4.55 -22.42
N LEU A 11 -13.87 -3.38 -23.06
CA LEU A 11 -12.55 -2.85 -23.47
C LEU A 11 -12.08 -1.57 -22.79
N GLU A 12 -12.81 -0.98 -21.85
CA GLU A 12 -12.14 -0.10 -20.89
C GLU A 12 -11.55 -0.94 -19.75
N ALA A 13 -10.71 -1.93 -20.14
CA ALA A 13 -9.82 -2.61 -19.21
C ALA A 13 -9.16 -1.50 -18.40
N PRO A 14 -9.29 -1.47 -17.05
CA PRO A 14 -8.80 -0.38 -16.25
C PRO A 14 -7.36 -0.14 -16.67
N GLY A 15 -7.13 0.99 -17.33
CA GLY A 15 -5.93 1.14 -18.15
C GLY A 15 -4.67 0.92 -17.30
N PRO A 16 -3.50 0.67 -17.91
CA PRO A 16 -2.24 0.53 -17.18
C PRO A 16 -2.02 1.62 -16.12
N VAL A 17 -2.54 2.83 -16.39
CA VAL A 17 -2.56 3.99 -15.49
C VAL A 17 -3.35 3.73 -14.19
N ARG A 18 -4.53 3.09 -14.24
CA ARG A 18 -5.34 2.79 -13.05
C ARG A 18 -4.64 1.76 -12.17
N TYR A 19 -3.98 0.77 -12.76
CA TYR A 19 -3.13 -0.17 -12.03
C TYR A 19 -1.89 0.49 -11.44
N LEU A 20 -1.25 1.40 -12.17
CA LEU A 20 -0.09 2.15 -11.67
C LEU A 20 -0.48 3.05 -10.50
N MET A 21 -1.62 3.73 -10.57
CA MET A 21 -2.16 4.52 -9.46
C MET A 21 -2.48 3.64 -8.25
N GLY A 22 -3.14 2.49 -8.45
CA GLY A 22 -3.39 1.53 -7.37
C GLY A 22 -2.12 1.01 -6.72
N ALA A 23 -1.11 0.68 -7.53
CA ALA A 23 0.19 0.23 -7.06
C ALA A 23 0.92 1.33 -6.25
N ILE A 24 0.91 2.58 -6.73
CA ILE A 24 1.48 3.71 -5.99
C ILE A 24 0.74 3.92 -4.67
N ILE A 25 -0.59 3.86 -4.65
CA ILE A 25 -1.39 4.04 -3.42
C ILE A 25 -1.08 2.93 -2.40
N MET A 26 -1.01 1.67 -2.83
CA MET A 26 -0.62 0.55 -1.96
C MET A 26 0.80 0.74 -1.41
N MET A 27 1.74 1.13 -2.27
CA MET A 27 3.13 1.37 -1.87
C MET A 27 3.21 2.53 -0.88
N VAL A 28 2.57 3.67 -1.15
CA VAL A 28 2.56 4.82 -0.23
C VAL A 28 1.91 4.42 1.11
N GLY A 29 0.77 3.73 1.08
CA GLY A 29 0.05 3.29 2.27
C GLY A 29 0.81 2.30 3.16
N VAL A 30 1.76 1.53 2.61
CA VAL A 30 2.58 0.57 3.37
C VAL A 30 3.97 1.12 3.68
N VAL A 31 4.61 1.79 2.72
CA VAL A 31 5.98 2.31 2.85
C VAL A 31 6.05 3.49 3.82
N LEU A 32 5.04 4.38 3.87
CA LEU A 32 5.02 5.45 4.88
C LEU A 32 4.98 4.87 6.31
N PRO A 33 4.03 3.98 6.65
CA PRO A 33 4.00 3.34 7.97
C PRO A 33 5.24 2.51 8.27
N VAL A 34 5.73 1.68 7.34
CA VAL A 34 6.92 0.85 7.56
C VAL A 34 8.16 1.72 7.72
N GLY A 35 8.36 2.72 6.86
CA GLY A 35 9.45 3.68 6.97
C GLY A 35 9.36 4.49 8.27
N TYR A 36 8.16 4.91 8.67
CA TYR A 36 7.92 5.57 9.94
C TYR A 36 8.21 4.67 11.14
N MET A 37 7.76 3.41 11.11
CA MET A 37 8.05 2.41 12.14
C MET A 37 9.54 2.16 12.23
N MET A 38 10.24 1.97 11.12
CA MET A 38 11.68 1.75 11.11
C MET A 38 12.44 2.99 11.61
N PHE A 39 12.02 4.20 11.24
CA PHE A 39 12.65 5.45 11.68
C PHE A 39 12.36 5.78 13.15
N ARG A 40 11.12 5.53 13.62
CA ARG A 40 10.72 5.74 15.02
C ARG A 40 11.30 4.65 15.93
N ASN A 41 11.35 3.41 15.48
CA ASN A 41 11.91 2.28 16.22
C ASN A 41 13.44 2.41 16.40
N LYS A 42 14.14 3.13 15.52
CA LYS A 42 15.56 3.48 15.70
C LYS A 42 15.82 4.58 16.73
N ARG A 43 14.80 5.36 17.15
CA ARG A 43 14.96 6.45 18.13
C ARG A 43 14.72 6.06 19.58
N VAL A 44 14.12 4.90 19.85
CA VAL A 44 14.14 4.26 21.17
C VAL A 44 13.91 2.76 20.98
N PRO A 45 14.87 1.88 21.31
CA PRO A 45 14.51 0.48 21.49
C PRO A 45 13.67 0.40 22.77
N THR A 46 12.36 0.16 22.64
CA THR A 46 11.59 -0.34 23.80
C THR A 46 11.91 -1.81 23.99
N SER A 47 13.17 -2.11 24.28
CA SER A 47 13.63 -3.42 24.70
C SER A 47 14.29 -3.28 26.07
N SER A 48 13.49 -3.00 27.10
CA SER A 48 13.78 -3.39 28.49
C SER A 48 12.62 -3.05 29.44
N VAL A 49 11.47 -3.70 29.28
CA VAL A 49 10.63 -4.09 30.44
C VAL A 49 10.71 -5.61 30.59
N TYR A 50 11.93 -6.12 30.52
CA TYR A 50 12.28 -7.49 30.91
C TYR A 50 13.63 -7.45 31.61
N SER A 51 13.71 -6.67 32.70
CA SER A 51 14.85 -6.66 33.62
C SER A 51 14.45 -5.98 34.93
N LYS A 52 13.55 -6.63 35.67
CA LYS A 52 13.72 -6.90 37.10
C LYS A 52 12.59 -7.81 37.58
N GLN A 53 12.92 -9.08 37.47
CA GLN A 53 12.44 -10.16 38.32
C GLN A 53 12.89 -9.87 39.76
N THR A 54 12.02 -10.23 40.72
CA THR A 54 12.20 -10.26 42.19
C THR A 54 11.87 -8.98 42.96
#